data_AF-A0A8T5G3C4-F1
#
_entry.id   AF-A0A8T5G3C4-F1
#
_cell.length_a   1.000
_cell.length_b   1.000
_cell.length_c   1.000
_cell.angle_alpha   90.00
_cell.angle_beta   90.00
_cell.angle_gamma   90.00
#
_symmetry.space_group_name_H-M   'P 1'
#
loop_
_entity.id
_entity.type
_entity.pdbx_description
1 polymer ?
#
loop_
_entity_poly.entity_id
_entity_poly.type
_entity_poly.pdbx_seq_one_letter_code
_entity_poly.pdbx_strand_id
1 'polypeptide(L)'
;MIKWSATKLKDATECMFKIYLKYEEKIKSKENYALASGKHVHSFCEKFNDHRLKRNNYESAESFAKQGAYMWNNLVLPPKNLEEKFEGEKWATYNIMKNCLTNFYEFYGDREKPLDVERRFVLGIEDYLIEGYIDIIDKPFKHIDLKTGYHLPTEQELKNDYQFTIYAAAIPFLAQRDQRLREMFQLTKAQEKTLDNNPLELMEEVTGEFYHMRSGTFVPIKKTKNDLLELLNTIESVSHRAEQGDFTHHRGRHCDWCLYGDKCNEYRNNDQIILPEPIREKKSKGLLFDIHNNPLKLHSELPQIKSIRTPAKGGKKKKPKKLTKKDTPLFNDL
;
A
#
# COMPACT_ATOMS: atom_id res chain seq x y z
N MET A 1 9.99 4.25 -16.23
CA MET A 1 8.61 3.89 -15.84
C MET A 1 8.52 3.96 -14.32
N ILE A 2 7.86 4.99 -13.78
CA ILE A 2 7.74 5.20 -12.33
C ILE A 2 6.72 4.21 -11.78
N LYS A 3 7.06 3.66 -10.61
CA LYS A 3 6.19 2.75 -9.87
C LYS A 3 5.55 3.46 -8.68
N TRP A 4 4.22 3.38 -8.62
CA TRP A 4 3.37 4.00 -7.63
C TRP A 4 2.62 2.96 -6.79
N SER A 5 2.23 3.36 -5.60
CA SER A 5 1.34 2.61 -4.70
C SER A 5 0.48 3.60 -3.94
N ALA A 6 -0.63 3.16 -3.36
CA ALA A 6 -1.51 4.05 -2.58
C ALA A 6 -0.74 4.82 -1.49
N THR A 7 0.11 4.13 -0.73
CA THR A 7 0.95 4.77 0.31
C THR A 7 1.95 5.75 -0.28
N LYS A 8 2.59 5.41 -1.42
CA LYS A 8 3.56 6.31 -2.07
C LYS A 8 2.87 7.56 -2.62
N LEU A 9 1.65 7.42 -3.16
CA LEU A 9 0.86 8.56 -3.63
C LEU A 9 0.43 9.45 -2.48
N LYS A 10 -0.06 8.87 -1.38
CA LYS A 10 -0.38 9.61 -0.16
C LYS A 10 0.83 10.36 0.39
N ASP A 11 2.00 9.69 0.45
CA ASP A 11 3.24 10.34 0.87
C ASP A 11 3.59 11.54 -0.04
N ALA A 12 3.39 11.41 -1.36
CA ALA A 12 3.69 12.45 -2.35
C ALA A 12 2.74 13.65 -2.26
N THR A 13 1.44 13.38 -2.10
CA THR A 13 0.42 14.44 -1.98
C THR A 13 0.48 15.15 -0.63
N GLU A 14 0.91 14.47 0.43
CA GLU A 14 1.21 15.10 1.72
C GLU A 14 2.47 15.99 1.63
N CYS A 15 3.59 15.43 1.15
CA CYS A 15 4.86 16.14 1.05
C CYS A 15 5.86 15.42 0.12
N MET A 16 6.22 16.05 -1.01
CA MET A 16 7.20 15.48 -1.94
C MET A 16 8.58 15.26 -1.30
N PHE A 17 8.99 16.08 -0.34
CA PHE A 17 10.25 15.84 0.37
C PHE A 17 10.27 14.52 1.15
N LYS A 18 9.11 14.05 1.64
CA LYS A 18 8.98 12.71 2.25
C LYS A 18 9.30 11.60 1.23
N ILE A 19 8.91 11.80 -0.03
CA ILE A 19 9.25 10.87 -1.13
C ILE A 19 10.74 10.83 -1.36
N TYR A 20 11.38 11.99 -1.45
CA TYR A 20 12.82 12.10 -1.62
C TYR A 20 13.58 11.34 -0.52
N LEU A 21 13.31 11.65 0.75
CA LEU A 21 13.98 11.00 1.89
C LEU A 21 13.77 9.47 1.90
N LYS A 22 12.54 9.03 1.62
CA LYS A 22 12.16 7.61 1.72
C LYS A 22 12.61 6.76 0.54
N TYR A 23 12.53 7.29 -0.69
CA TYR A 23 12.68 6.49 -1.91
C TYR A 23 13.96 6.81 -2.70
N GLU A 24 14.39 8.07 -2.71
CA GLU A 24 15.62 8.48 -3.40
C GLU A 24 16.84 8.27 -2.48
N GLU A 25 16.84 8.92 -1.31
CA GLU A 25 17.89 8.77 -0.29
C GLU A 25 17.80 7.45 0.47
N LYS A 26 16.65 6.77 0.40
CA LYS A 26 16.40 5.45 1.04
C LYS A 26 16.69 5.47 2.54
N ILE A 27 16.41 6.59 3.19
CA ILE A 27 16.52 6.72 4.63
C ILE A 27 15.57 5.72 5.28
N LYS A 28 16.10 4.87 6.14
CA LYS A 28 15.28 3.96 6.94
C LYS A 28 14.64 4.76 8.06
N SER A 29 13.31 4.83 8.07
CA SER A 29 12.58 5.33 9.23
C SER A 29 12.75 4.38 10.40
N LYS A 30 12.80 4.95 11.61
CA LYS A 30 12.61 4.16 12.84
C LYS A 30 11.16 3.72 12.86
N GLU A 31 10.95 2.42 13.03
CA GLU A 31 9.61 1.87 13.18
C GLU A 31 9.17 2.08 14.64
N ASN A 32 7.94 2.55 14.86
CA ASN A 32 7.39 2.65 16.21
C ASN A 32 6.57 1.40 16.56
N TYR A 33 6.25 1.22 17.84
CA TYR A 33 5.48 0.08 18.32
C TYR A 33 4.11 -0.03 17.66
N ALA A 34 3.42 1.10 17.46
CA ALA A 34 2.11 1.11 16.80
C ALA A 34 2.17 0.53 15.37
N LEU A 35 3.12 0.97 14.53
CA LEU A 35 3.27 0.47 13.16
C LEU A 35 3.68 -1.01 13.14
N ALA A 36 4.64 -1.40 13.97
CA ALA A 36 5.09 -2.79 14.07
C ALA A 36 3.95 -3.71 14.52
N SER A 37 3.12 -3.28 15.47
CA SER A 37 1.96 -4.06 15.93
C SER A 37 0.88 -4.20 14.86
N GLY A 38 0.62 -3.15 14.09
CA GLY A 38 -0.33 -3.21 12.99
C GLY A 38 0.09 -4.27 11.98
N LYS A 39 1.37 -4.27 11.58
CA LYS A 39 1.94 -5.31 10.70
C LYS A 39 1.81 -6.71 11.29
N HIS A 40 2.05 -6.86 12.59
CA HIS A 40 1.91 -8.15 13.26
C HIS A 40 0.46 -8.65 13.25
N VAL A 41 -0.50 -7.77 13.57
CA VAL A 41 -1.94 -8.09 13.54
C VAL A 41 -2.36 -8.52 12.13
N HIS A 42 -1.99 -7.77 11.08
CA HIS A 42 -2.27 -8.14 9.70
C HIS A 42 -1.69 -9.51 9.34
N SER A 43 -0.40 -9.75 9.65
CA SER A 43 0.23 -11.03 9.38
C SER A 43 -0.43 -12.20 10.12
N PHE A 44 -0.93 -11.96 11.33
CA PHE A 44 -1.65 -12.98 12.10
C PHE A 44 -3.03 -13.29 11.49
N CYS A 45 -3.77 -12.25 11.09
CA CYS A 45 -5.04 -12.36 10.37
C CYS A 45 -4.89 -13.03 9.00
N GLU A 46 -3.85 -12.70 8.24
CA GLU A 46 -3.51 -13.35 6.96
C GLU A 46 -3.36 -14.86 7.16
N LYS A 47 -2.52 -15.29 8.12
CA LYS A 47 -2.29 -16.72 8.37
C LYS A 47 -3.55 -17.46 8.79
N PHE A 48 -4.43 -16.80 9.55
CA PHE A 48 -5.72 -17.38 9.94
C PHE A 48 -6.64 -17.62 8.74
N ASN A 49 -6.65 -16.71 7.78
CA ASN A 49 -7.52 -16.77 6.60
C ASN A 49 -6.87 -17.38 5.35
N ASP A 50 -5.58 -17.74 5.38
CA ASP A 50 -4.89 -18.38 4.25
C ASP A 50 -5.49 -19.76 3.93
N HIS A 51 -6.02 -19.94 2.72
CA HIS A 51 -6.58 -21.22 2.23
C HIS A 51 -5.58 -22.37 2.21
N ARG A 52 -4.28 -22.08 2.13
CA ARG A 52 -3.22 -23.09 2.10
C ARG A 52 -2.96 -23.70 3.47
N LEU A 53 -3.46 -23.07 4.54
CA LEU A 53 -3.25 -23.48 5.92
C LEU A 53 -4.58 -23.96 6.51
N LYS A 54 -4.55 -25.03 7.31
CA LYS A 54 -5.71 -25.38 8.14
C LYS A 54 -5.90 -24.28 9.19
N ARG A 55 -7.15 -23.82 9.41
CA ARG A 55 -7.42 -22.93 10.54
C ARG A 55 -7.08 -23.66 11.83
N ASN A 56 -6.34 -23.00 12.71
CA ASN A 56 -6.22 -23.45 14.08
C ASN A 56 -7.61 -23.39 14.73
N ASN A 57 -7.94 -24.42 15.50
CA ASN A 57 -9.20 -24.47 16.23
C ASN A 57 -9.03 -23.68 17.53
N TYR A 58 -9.40 -22.41 17.50
CA TYR A 58 -9.40 -21.57 18.70
C TYR A 58 -10.77 -21.72 19.38
N GLU A 59 -10.77 -21.93 20.69
CA GLU A 59 -12.00 -22.14 21.45
C GLU A 59 -12.86 -20.87 21.56
N SER A 60 -12.22 -19.70 21.47
CA SER A 60 -12.87 -18.40 21.60
C SER A 60 -12.04 -17.26 21.00
N ALA A 61 -12.68 -16.11 20.77
CA ALA A 61 -12.01 -14.88 20.38
C ALA A 61 -10.91 -14.46 21.38
N GLU A 62 -11.13 -14.73 22.68
CA GLU A 62 -10.14 -14.46 23.71
C GLU A 62 -8.90 -15.34 23.54
N SER A 63 -9.08 -16.64 23.26
CA SER A 63 -7.97 -17.57 23.05
C SER A 63 -7.14 -17.19 21.81
N PHE A 64 -7.81 -16.78 20.72
CA PHE A 64 -7.16 -16.28 19.50
C PHE A 64 -6.34 -15.03 19.76
N ALA A 65 -6.94 -14.04 20.44
CA ALA A 65 -6.29 -12.77 20.75
C ALA A 65 -5.10 -12.94 21.71
N LYS A 66 -5.23 -13.80 22.74
CA LYS A 66 -4.13 -14.15 23.65
C LYS A 66 -2.95 -14.75 22.91
N GLN A 67 -3.20 -15.68 21.98
CA GLN A 67 -2.14 -16.29 21.18
C GLN A 67 -1.42 -15.27 20.30
N GLY A 68 -2.17 -14.42 19.59
CA GLY A 68 -1.58 -13.38 18.74
C GLY A 68 -0.75 -12.36 19.55
N ALA A 69 -1.25 -11.95 20.72
CA ALA A 69 -0.56 -11.02 21.61
C ALA A 69 0.68 -11.66 22.28
N TYR A 70 0.62 -12.93 22.64
CA TYR A 70 1.79 -13.69 23.12
C TYR A 70 2.91 -13.75 22.08
N MET A 71 2.57 -14.02 20.81
CA MET A 71 3.55 -14.03 19.71
C MET A 71 4.21 -12.66 19.50
N TRP A 72 3.47 -11.57 19.73
CA TRP A 72 4.03 -10.22 19.67
C TRP A 72 5.07 -9.97 20.74
N ASN A 73 4.81 -10.36 21.99
CA ASN A 73 5.79 -10.22 23.07
C ASN A 73 7.11 -10.89 22.69
N ASN A 74 7.07 -12.09 22.12
CA ASN A 74 8.28 -12.78 21.64
C ASN A 74 8.99 -12.05 20.49
N LEU A 75 8.27 -11.29 19.68
CA LEU A 75 8.84 -10.50 18.58
C LEU A 75 9.50 -9.20 19.02
N VAL A 76 9.03 -8.58 20.12
CA VAL A 76 9.52 -7.28 20.61
C VAL A 76 10.41 -7.37 21.85
N LEU A 77 10.48 -8.52 22.53
CA LEU A 77 11.43 -8.76 23.60
C LEU A 77 12.91 -8.66 23.18
N PRO A 78 13.34 -9.15 21.98
CA PRO A 78 14.67 -8.80 21.49
C PRO A 78 14.67 -7.34 21.03
N PRO A 79 15.67 -6.52 21.40
CA PRO A 79 15.76 -5.13 20.97
C PRO A 79 15.89 -5.09 19.45
N LYS A 80 14.78 -4.79 18.79
CA LYS A 80 14.74 -4.37 17.39
C LYS A 80 14.92 -2.85 17.36
N ASN A 81 15.14 -2.30 16.16
CA ASN A 81 15.13 -0.85 15.90
C ASN A 81 13.72 -0.26 16.05
N LEU A 82 13.05 -0.54 17.18
CA LEU A 82 11.75 0.01 17.54
C LEU A 82 11.97 1.18 18.48
N GLU A 83 11.41 2.32 18.12
CA GLU A 83 11.43 3.52 18.93
C GLU A 83 10.15 3.59 19.77
N GLU A 84 10.33 3.68 21.09
CA GLU A 84 9.26 3.96 22.03
C GLU A 84 9.04 5.47 22.10
N LYS A 85 7.83 5.93 21.78
CA LYS A 85 7.46 7.35 21.79
C LYS A 85 7.11 7.87 23.18
N PHE A 86 6.67 6.99 24.06
CA PHE A 86 6.32 7.29 25.45
C PHE A 86 6.47 6.04 26.30
N GLU A 87 6.79 6.21 27.58
CA GLU A 87 6.95 5.10 28.51
C GLU A 87 5.69 4.22 28.58
N GLY A 88 5.83 2.93 28.27
CA GLY A 88 4.74 1.97 28.30
C GLY A 88 3.97 1.83 26.98
N GLU A 89 4.44 2.45 25.88
CA GLU A 89 3.85 2.29 24.54
C GLU A 89 3.74 0.81 24.16
N LYS A 90 4.74 0.01 24.53
CA LYS A 90 4.72 -1.46 24.32
C LYS A 90 3.47 -2.11 24.93
N TRP A 91 3.12 -1.75 26.16
CA TRP A 91 1.97 -2.33 26.87
C TRP A 91 0.65 -1.76 26.38
N ALA A 92 0.59 -0.46 26.07
CA ALA A 92 -0.56 0.14 25.43
C ALA A 92 -0.89 -0.57 24.09
N THR A 93 0.16 -0.83 23.30
CA THR A 93 0.08 -1.53 22.01
C THR A 93 -0.42 -2.97 22.17
N TYR A 94 0.05 -3.68 23.20
CA TYR A 94 -0.41 -5.03 23.51
C TYR A 94 -1.94 -5.12 23.69
N ASN A 95 -2.52 -4.19 24.46
CA ASN A 95 -3.96 -4.17 24.71
C ASN A 95 -4.76 -3.82 23.45
N ILE A 96 -4.26 -2.86 22.65
CA ILE A 96 -4.88 -2.48 21.38
C ILE A 96 -4.92 -3.68 20.43
N MET A 97 -3.80 -4.40 20.31
CA MET A 97 -3.74 -5.60 19.49
C MET A 97 -4.71 -6.68 19.95
N LYS A 98 -4.75 -6.97 21.26
CA LYS A 98 -5.65 -7.99 21.81
C LYS A 98 -7.10 -7.68 21.41
N ASN A 99 -7.51 -6.43 21.58
CA ASN A 99 -8.84 -5.96 21.19
C ASN A 99 -9.09 -6.08 19.67
N CYS A 100 -8.14 -5.67 18.83
CA CYS A 100 -8.26 -5.82 17.37
C CYS A 100 -8.44 -7.29 16.94
N LEU A 101 -7.65 -8.19 17.55
CA LEU A 101 -7.71 -9.62 17.26
C LEU A 101 -8.99 -10.28 17.77
N THR A 102 -9.50 -9.83 18.93
CA THR A 102 -10.80 -10.27 19.45
C THR A 102 -11.91 -9.93 18.45
N ASN A 103 -12.05 -8.66 18.08
CA ASN A 103 -13.09 -8.22 17.14
C ASN A 103 -12.97 -8.93 15.78
N PHE A 104 -11.74 -9.09 15.28
CA PHE A 104 -11.50 -9.83 14.04
C PHE A 104 -11.98 -11.28 14.12
N TYR A 105 -11.68 -11.97 15.22
CA TYR A 105 -12.10 -13.36 15.40
C TYR A 105 -13.60 -13.48 15.58
N GLU A 106 -14.23 -12.59 16.34
CA GLU A 106 -15.69 -12.57 16.47
C GLU A 106 -16.38 -12.46 15.12
N PHE A 107 -15.79 -11.72 14.18
CA PHE A 107 -16.33 -11.59 12.84
C PHE A 107 -15.96 -12.75 11.90
N TYR A 108 -14.71 -13.21 11.90
CA TYR A 108 -14.20 -14.19 10.91
C TYR A 108 -14.10 -15.63 11.41
N GLY A 109 -14.23 -15.88 12.72
CA GLY A 109 -13.96 -17.17 13.36
C GLY A 109 -14.74 -18.31 12.74
N ASP A 110 -16.06 -18.12 12.64
CA ASP A 110 -17.01 -19.12 12.15
C ASP A 110 -17.39 -18.92 10.66
N ARG A 111 -16.91 -17.84 10.03
CA ARG A 111 -17.22 -17.54 8.62
C ARG A 111 -16.39 -18.40 7.68
N GLU A 112 -16.91 -18.65 6.48
CA GLU A 112 -16.09 -19.16 5.37
C GLU A 112 -14.86 -18.27 5.16
N LYS A 113 -13.75 -18.87 4.76
CA LYS A 113 -12.54 -18.11 4.44
C LYS A 113 -12.80 -17.17 3.26
N PRO A 114 -12.27 -15.92 3.31
CA PRO A 114 -12.32 -15.02 2.17
C PRO A 114 -11.57 -15.61 0.98
N LEU A 115 -11.91 -15.23 -0.25
CA LEU A 115 -11.39 -15.84 -1.48
C LEU A 115 -9.85 -15.81 -1.57
N ASP A 116 -9.22 -14.70 -1.18
CA ASP A 116 -7.77 -14.56 -1.08
C ASP A 116 -7.41 -13.53 0.00
N VAL A 117 -6.17 -13.59 0.47
CA VAL A 117 -5.60 -12.67 1.47
C VAL A 117 -4.21 -12.21 1.07
N GLU A 118 -3.89 -10.97 1.43
CA GLU A 118 -2.63 -10.29 1.12
C GLU A 118 -2.25 -10.46 -0.36
N ARG A 119 -3.24 -10.21 -1.23
CA ARG A 119 -3.11 -10.46 -2.67
C ARG A 119 -2.36 -9.31 -3.32
N ARG A 120 -1.11 -9.59 -3.68
CA ARG A 120 -0.28 -8.65 -4.45
C ARG A 120 -0.74 -8.53 -5.90
N PHE A 121 -0.71 -7.31 -6.43
CA PHE A 121 -0.89 -7.03 -7.85
C PHE A 121 0.07 -5.94 -8.34
N VAL A 122 0.28 -5.90 -9.66
CA VAL A 122 0.91 -4.79 -10.39
C VAL A 122 0.07 -4.51 -11.63
N LEU A 123 -0.51 -3.33 -11.69
CA LEU A 123 -1.35 -2.83 -12.78
C LEU A 123 -0.54 -1.87 -13.64
N GLY A 124 -0.50 -2.10 -14.95
CA GLY A 124 0.10 -1.20 -15.92
C GLY A 124 -0.99 -0.37 -16.58
N ILE A 125 -1.00 0.93 -16.28
CA ILE A 125 -1.93 1.91 -16.87
C ILE A 125 -1.08 2.95 -17.59
N GLU A 126 -1.25 3.06 -18.92
CA GLU A 126 -0.37 3.89 -19.75
C GLU A 126 1.13 3.64 -19.49
N ASP A 127 1.83 4.65 -18.99
CA ASP A 127 3.27 4.65 -18.70
C ASP A 127 3.56 4.55 -17.19
N TYR A 128 2.52 4.19 -16.43
CA TYR A 128 2.56 4.02 -14.98
C TYR A 128 2.41 2.56 -14.57
N LEU A 129 3.15 2.18 -13.53
CA LEU A 129 2.95 0.93 -12.83
C LEU A 129 2.38 1.23 -11.44
N ILE A 130 1.19 0.72 -11.16
CA ILE A 130 0.56 0.81 -9.83
C ILE A 130 0.68 -0.56 -9.16
N GLU A 131 1.25 -0.62 -7.96
CA GLU A 131 1.30 -1.86 -7.16
C GLU A 131 0.63 -1.70 -5.81
N GLY A 132 0.14 -2.83 -5.29
CA GLY A 132 -0.46 -2.89 -3.97
C GLY A 132 -0.66 -4.32 -3.48
N TYR A 133 -1.21 -4.41 -2.28
CA TYR A 133 -1.58 -5.63 -1.59
C TYR A 133 -2.99 -5.45 -1.06
N ILE A 134 -3.93 -6.27 -1.53
CA ILE A 134 -5.30 -6.26 -1.00
C ILE A 134 -5.34 -7.20 0.20
N ASP A 135 -5.64 -6.68 1.39
CA ASP A 135 -5.63 -7.45 2.64
C ASP A 135 -6.57 -8.65 2.55
N ILE A 136 -7.83 -8.41 2.15
CA ILE A 136 -8.85 -9.45 2.00
C ILE A 136 -9.63 -9.22 0.70
N ILE A 137 -9.82 -10.29 -0.07
CA ILE A 137 -10.74 -10.35 -1.21
C ILE A 137 -11.88 -11.32 -0.86
N ASP A 138 -13.13 -10.85 -0.91
CA ASP A 138 -14.33 -11.62 -0.57
C ASP A 138 -15.35 -11.62 -1.73
N LYS A 139 -16.37 -12.49 -1.64
CA LYS A 139 -17.40 -12.65 -2.67
C LYS A 139 -18.60 -11.71 -2.49
N PRO A 140 -19.27 -11.33 -3.60
CA PRO A 140 -18.72 -11.12 -4.93
C PRO A 140 -18.01 -9.76 -4.99
N PHE A 141 -16.90 -9.67 -5.75
CA PHE A 141 -16.14 -8.42 -5.99
C PHE A 141 -16.03 -7.49 -4.77
N LYS A 142 -15.66 -8.05 -3.61
CA LYS A 142 -15.49 -7.28 -2.39
C LYS A 142 -14.03 -7.24 -2.00
N HIS A 143 -13.54 -6.08 -1.57
CA HIS A 143 -12.30 -5.99 -0.82
C HIS A 143 -12.53 -5.40 0.56
N ILE A 144 -11.74 -5.87 1.52
CA ILE A 144 -11.75 -5.37 2.89
C ILE A 144 -10.32 -4.97 3.23
N ASP A 145 -10.16 -3.74 3.68
CA ASP A 145 -8.89 -3.18 4.14
C ASP A 145 -8.91 -3.16 5.67
N LEU A 146 -7.97 -3.91 6.28
CA LEU A 146 -7.89 -4.08 7.72
C LEU A 146 -7.16 -2.88 8.32
N LYS A 147 -7.70 -2.27 9.36
CA LYS A 147 -7.09 -1.08 9.97
C LYS A 147 -7.13 -1.15 11.49
N THR A 148 -5.95 -0.97 12.08
CA THR A 148 -5.68 -1.05 13.53
C THR A 148 -5.49 0.31 14.20
N GLY A 149 -5.55 1.39 13.41
CA GLY A 149 -5.40 2.77 13.89
C GLY A 149 -6.49 3.20 14.86
N TYR A 150 -6.34 4.41 15.41
CA TYR A 150 -7.34 5.00 16.31
C TYR A 150 -8.48 5.68 15.56
N HIS A 151 -8.19 6.22 14.37
CA HIS A 151 -9.11 7.01 13.58
C HIS A 151 -10.09 6.09 12.83
N LEU A 152 -11.38 6.27 13.11
CA LEU A 152 -12.45 5.73 12.28
C LEU A 152 -12.78 6.80 11.22
N PRO A 153 -12.48 6.57 9.94
CA PRO A 153 -12.74 7.56 8.91
C PRO A 153 -14.24 7.69 8.63
N THR A 154 -14.62 8.89 8.21
CA THR A 154 -15.90 9.18 7.61
C THR A 154 -15.98 8.62 6.18
N GLU A 155 -17.19 8.41 5.68
CA GLU A 155 -17.40 7.98 4.29
C GLU A 155 -16.76 8.95 3.27
N GLN A 156 -16.80 10.25 3.55
CA GLN A 156 -16.21 11.28 2.69
C GLN A 156 -14.67 11.22 2.66
N GLU A 157 -14.02 10.88 3.79
CA GLU A 157 -12.58 10.63 3.81
C GLU A 157 -12.23 9.40 2.96
N LEU A 158 -13.00 8.31 3.07
CA LEU A 158 -12.80 7.10 2.27
C LEU A 158 -13.07 7.32 0.78
N LYS A 159 -14.01 8.20 0.43
CA LYS A 159 -14.28 8.60 -0.96
C LYS A 159 -13.05 9.18 -1.63
N ASN A 160 -12.23 9.93 -0.89
CA ASN A 160 -10.99 10.52 -1.39
C ASN A 160 -9.76 9.61 -1.22
N ASP A 161 -9.92 8.41 -0.66
CA ASP A 161 -8.81 7.49 -0.44
C ASP A 161 -8.41 6.75 -1.73
N TYR A 162 -7.17 6.99 -2.18
CA TYR A 162 -6.60 6.36 -3.38
C TYR A 162 -6.49 4.83 -3.27
N GLN A 163 -6.30 4.28 -2.06
CA GLN A 163 -6.15 2.84 -1.84
C GLN A 163 -7.39 2.10 -2.35
N PHE A 164 -8.58 2.57 -1.97
CA PHE A 164 -9.85 1.96 -2.37
C PHE A 164 -10.10 2.11 -3.88
N THR A 165 -9.73 3.24 -4.49
CA THR A 165 -9.83 3.44 -5.95
C THR A 165 -8.93 2.44 -6.70
N ILE A 166 -7.69 2.27 -6.26
CA ILE A 166 -6.75 1.32 -6.86
C ILE A 166 -7.28 -0.11 -6.73
N TYR A 167 -7.83 -0.49 -5.57
CA TYR A 167 -8.31 -1.85 -5.33
C TYR A 167 -9.56 -2.18 -6.15
N ALA A 168 -10.49 -1.24 -6.25
CA ALA A 168 -11.65 -1.35 -7.13
C ALA A 168 -11.24 -1.57 -8.59
N ALA A 169 -10.23 -0.83 -9.08
CA ALA A 169 -9.71 -1.01 -10.43
C ALA A 169 -8.96 -2.34 -10.61
N ALA A 170 -8.23 -2.82 -9.59
CA ALA A 170 -7.39 -4.01 -9.70
C ALA A 170 -8.17 -5.34 -9.65
N ILE A 171 -9.26 -5.42 -8.90
CA ILE A 171 -10.01 -6.67 -8.67
C ILE A 171 -10.51 -7.35 -9.95
N PRO A 172 -11.16 -6.64 -10.89
CA PRO A 172 -11.60 -7.27 -12.13
C PRO A 172 -10.43 -7.85 -12.92
N PHE A 173 -9.31 -7.13 -13.01
CA PHE A 173 -8.12 -7.66 -13.70
C PHE A 173 -7.52 -8.88 -12.99
N LEU A 174 -7.59 -8.95 -11.66
CA LEU A 174 -7.19 -10.14 -10.90
C LEU A 174 -8.09 -11.33 -11.24
N ALA A 175 -9.42 -11.13 -11.28
CA ALA A 175 -10.36 -12.17 -11.68
C ALA A 175 -10.14 -12.63 -13.13
N GLN A 176 -9.85 -11.71 -14.05
CA GLN A 176 -9.58 -12.04 -15.46
C GLN A 176 -8.37 -12.97 -15.61
N ARG A 177 -7.34 -12.82 -14.76
CA ARG A 177 -6.08 -13.58 -14.86
C ARG A 177 -6.02 -14.84 -13.99
N ASP A 178 -6.77 -14.86 -12.90
CA ASP A 178 -6.77 -15.97 -11.95
C ASP A 178 -8.09 -16.73 -12.06
N GLN A 179 -8.05 -17.84 -12.81
CA GLN A 179 -9.21 -18.69 -13.05
C GLN A 179 -9.88 -19.15 -11.74
N ARG A 180 -9.10 -19.41 -10.68
CA ARG A 180 -9.64 -19.77 -9.37
C ARG A 180 -10.48 -18.64 -8.79
N LEU A 181 -9.98 -17.41 -8.83
CA LEU A 181 -10.74 -16.25 -8.36
C LEU A 181 -11.99 -16.03 -9.19
N ARG A 182 -11.90 -16.14 -10.53
CA ARG A 182 -13.05 -16.02 -11.44
C ARG A 182 -14.18 -16.95 -11.06
N GLU A 183 -13.87 -18.24 -10.85
CA GLU A 183 -14.85 -19.26 -10.45
C GLU A 183 -15.44 -18.97 -9.06
N MET A 184 -14.58 -18.61 -8.10
CA MET A 184 -15.01 -18.33 -6.72
C MET A 184 -15.89 -17.08 -6.59
N PHE A 185 -15.76 -16.11 -7.50
CA PHE A 185 -16.63 -14.93 -7.52
C PHE A 185 -18.07 -15.22 -7.97
N GLN A 186 -18.33 -16.38 -8.60
CA GLN A 186 -19.67 -16.78 -9.07
C GLN A 186 -20.32 -15.74 -9.98
N LEU A 187 -19.56 -15.27 -10.97
CA LEU A 187 -19.99 -14.22 -11.89
C LEU A 187 -21.17 -14.67 -12.77
N THR A 188 -22.05 -13.73 -13.11
CA THR A 188 -23.07 -13.92 -14.14
C THR A 188 -22.43 -13.99 -15.53
N LYS A 189 -23.10 -14.61 -16.51
CA LYS A 189 -22.62 -14.65 -17.91
C LYS A 189 -22.32 -13.27 -18.49
N ALA A 190 -23.08 -12.25 -18.09
CA ALA A 190 -22.87 -10.87 -18.52
C ALA A 190 -21.59 -10.28 -17.92
N GLN A 191 -21.34 -10.51 -16.62
CA GLN A 191 -20.11 -10.12 -15.96
C GLN A 191 -18.90 -10.87 -16.53
N GLU A 192 -19.01 -12.18 -16.79
CA GLU A 192 -17.94 -12.95 -17.44
C GLU A 192 -17.58 -12.39 -18.81
N LYS A 193 -18.59 -12.10 -19.64
CA LYS A 193 -18.37 -11.46 -20.94
C LYS A 193 -17.72 -10.08 -20.79
N THR A 194 -18.14 -9.30 -19.80
CA THR A 194 -17.56 -7.98 -19.54
C THR A 194 -16.11 -8.10 -19.08
N LEU A 195 -15.82 -9.04 -18.18
CA LEU A 195 -14.49 -9.38 -17.70
C LEU A 195 -13.54 -9.78 -18.83
N ASP A 196 -14.02 -10.55 -19.81
CA ASP A 196 -13.21 -10.99 -20.94
C ASP A 196 -12.91 -9.84 -21.93
N ASN A 197 -13.86 -8.93 -22.13
CA ASN A 197 -13.71 -7.82 -23.09
C ASN A 197 -13.01 -6.59 -22.51
N ASN A 198 -13.49 -6.10 -21.36
CA ASN A 198 -12.96 -4.93 -20.68
C ASN A 198 -13.21 -5.04 -19.16
N PRO A 199 -12.28 -5.63 -18.39
CA PRO A 199 -12.41 -5.80 -16.94
C PRO A 199 -12.74 -4.51 -16.19
N LEU A 200 -12.25 -3.36 -16.67
CA LEU A 200 -12.42 -2.08 -15.99
C LEU A 200 -13.89 -1.64 -15.92
N GLU A 201 -14.75 -2.12 -16.81
CA GLU A 201 -16.19 -1.87 -16.75
C GLU A 201 -16.83 -2.43 -15.48
N LEU A 202 -16.24 -3.46 -14.87
CA LEU A 202 -16.71 -4.04 -13.62
C LEU A 202 -16.19 -3.32 -12.38
N MET A 203 -15.34 -2.29 -12.51
CA MET A 203 -14.79 -1.55 -11.36
C MET A 203 -15.89 -1.00 -10.46
N GLU A 204 -16.98 -0.49 -11.03
CA GLU A 204 -18.10 0.09 -10.28
C GLU A 204 -19.02 -0.97 -9.68
N GLU A 205 -18.81 -2.25 -9.98
CA GLU A 205 -19.45 -3.36 -9.26
C GLU A 205 -18.63 -3.80 -8.05
N VAL A 206 -17.37 -3.38 -7.95
CA VAL A 206 -16.51 -3.70 -6.81
C VAL A 206 -16.92 -2.87 -5.60
N THR A 207 -17.12 -3.56 -4.47
CA THR A 207 -17.40 -2.93 -3.18
C THR A 207 -16.17 -2.99 -2.28
N GLY A 208 -15.91 -1.91 -1.56
CA GLY A 208 -14.85 -1.83 -0.57
C GLY A 208 -15.42 -1.68 0.84
N GLU A 209 -14.72 -2.20 1.83
CA GLU A 209 -15.02 -1.95 3.24
C GLU A 209 -13.73 -1.61 3.99
N PHE A 210 -13.78 -0.51 4.75
CA PHE A 210 -12.77 -0.21 5.75
C PHE A 210 -13.16 -0.94 7.03
N TYR A 211 -12.37 -1.92 7.47
CA TYR A 211 -12.63 -2.61 8.73
C TYR A 211 -11.78 -2.02 9.85
N HIS A 212 -12.40 -1.20 10.67
CA HIS A 212 -11.78 -0.65 11.88
C HIS A 212 -11.76 -1.71 12.97
N MET A 213 -10.70 -2.51 12.98
CA MET A 213 -10.56 -3.68 13.87
C MET A 213 -10.66 -3.30 15.34
N ARG A 214 -10.28 -2.07 15.70
CA ARG A 214 -10.33 -1.60 17.09
C ARG A 214 -11.76 -1.43 17.61
N SER A 215 -12.71 -0.98 16.79
CA SER A 215 -14.12 -0.87 17.20
C SER A 215 -14.98 -2.03 16.70
N GLY A 216 -14.46 -2.90 15.83
CA GLY A 216 -15.26 -3.92 15.16
C GLY A 216 -16.20 -3.36 14.10
N THR A 217 -16.00 -2.11 13.66
CA THR A 217 -16.90 -1.39 12.75
C THR A 217 -16.42 -1.48 11.31
N PHE A 218 -17.36 -1.70 10.40
CA PHE A 218 -17.14 -1.62 8.95
C PHE A 218 -17.68 -0.30 8.43
N VAL A 219 -16.92 0.37 7.58
CA VAL A 219 -17.39 1.53 6.82
C VAL A 219 -17.38 1.15 5.33
N PRO A 220 -18.56 1.02 4.70
CA PRO A 220 -18.64 0.66 3.29
C PRO A 220 -18.17 1.81 2.42
N ILE A 221 -17.61 1.49 1.25
CA ILE A 221 -17.20 2.45 0.25
C ILE A 221 -17.36 1.86 -1.16
N LYS A 222 -17.75 2.72 -2.09
CA LYS A 222 -17.87 2.39 -3.50
C LYS A 222 -17.10 3.41 -4.33
N LYS A 223 -16.43 2.95 -5.37
CA LYS A 223 -15.62 3.79 -6.26
C LYS A 223 -16.19 3.79 -7.67
N THR A 224 -15.96 4.89 -8.35
CA THR A 224 -16.44 5.18 -9.70
C THR A 224 -15.27 5.28 -10.67
N LYS A 225 -15.59 5.26 -11.96
CA LYS A 225 -14.61 5.54 -13.03
C LYS A 225 -14.02 6.94 -12.91
N ASN A 226 -14.80 7.92 -12.44
CA ASN A 226 -14.30 9.28 -12.23
C ASN A 226 -13.25 9.34 -11.12
N ASP A 227 -13.42 8.58 -10.04
CA ASP A 227 -12.40 8.50 -8.97
C ASP A 227 -11.07 7.96 -9.52
N LEU A 228 -11.11 7.03 -10.49
CA LEU A 228 -9.91 6.55 -11.17
C LEU A 228 -9.29 7.60 -12.08
N LEU A 229 -10.10 8.42 -12.77
CA LEU A 229 -9.59 9.56 -13.56
C LEU A 229 -8.86 10.57 -12.68
N GLU A 230 -9.45 10.95 -11.55
CA GLU A 230 -8.84 11.86 -10.59
C GLU A 230 -7.53 11.30 -10.02
N LEU A 231 -7.51 9.99 -9.72
CA LEU A 231 -6.29 9.29 -9.32
C LEU A 231 -5.21 9.35 -10.41
N LEU A 232 -5.55 9.12 -11.68
CA LEU A 232 -4.58 9.16 -12.78
C LEU A 232 -4.03 10.57 -12.99
N ASN A 233 -4.88 11.60 -12.92
CA ASN A 233 -4.45 12.99 -12.95
C ASN A 233 -3.53 13.34 -11.77
N THR A 234 -3.80 12.77 -10.59
CA THR A 234 -2.91 12.91 -9.43
C THR A 234 -1.57 12.24 -9.71
N ILE A 235 -1.56 11.00 -10.23
CA ILE A 235 -0.34 10.26 -10.59
C ILE A 235 0.51 11.04 -11.60
N GLU A 236 -0.11 11.57 -12.65
CA GLU A 236 0.54 12.41 -13.66
C GLU A 236 1.22 13.62 -13.00
N SER A 237 0.48 14.36 -12.18
CA SER A 237 1.00 15.54 -11.49
C SER A 237 2.18 15.23 -10.57
N VAL A 238 2.09 14.20 -9.73
CA VAL A 238 3.19 13.84 -8.82
C VAL A 238 4.38 13.23 -9.56
N SER A 239 4.15 12.53 -10.68
CA SER A 239 5.21 11.97 -11.53
C SER A 239 5.99 13.08 -12.20
N HIS A 240 5.31 14.06 -12.80
CA HIS A 240 5.93 15.22 -13.42
C HIS A 240 6.83 15.98 -12.44
N ARG A 241 6.35 16.23 -11.21
CA ARG A 241 7.15 16.86 -10.16
C ARG A 241 8.39 16.04 -9.80
N ALA A 242 8.23 14.73 -9.61
CA ALA A 242 9.35 13.85 -9.29
C ALA A 242 10.39 13.81 -10.43
N GLU A 243 9.97 13.80 -11.69
CA GLU A 243 10.84 13.81 -12.87
C GLU A 243 11.64 15.12 -13.01
N GLN A 244 11.05 16.24 -12.60
CA GLN A 244 11.71 17.54 -12.54
C GLN A 244 12.65 17.68 -11.33
N GLY A 245 12.72 16.68 -10.44
CA GLY A 245 13.44 16.80 -9.18
C GLY A 245 12.79 17.80 -8.20
N ASP A 246 11.52 18.15 -8.41
CA ASP A 246 10.77 18.98 -7.46
C ASP A 246 10.35 18.14 -6.25
N PHE A 247 11.22 18.15 -5.25
CA PHE A 247 10.97 17.60 -3.92
C PHE A 247 10.79 18.68 -2.87
N THR A 248 10.10 19.76 -3.24
CA THR A 248 9.83 20.88 -2.33
C THR A 248 9.23 20.42 -1.01
N HIS A 249 9.68 21.10 0.05
CA HIS A 249 9.17 20.90 1.40
C HIS A 249 7.77 21.50 1.52
N HIS A 250 6.85 20.74 2.10
CA HIS A 250 5.55 21.26 2.50
C HIS A 250 5.38 21.11 4.01
N ARG A 251 5.12 22.22 4.71
CA ARG A 251 4.76 22.18 6.13
C ARG A 251 3.26 22.04 6.25
N GLY A 252 2.82 20.91 6.77
CA GLY A 252 1.42 20.64 7.07
C GLY A 252 1.27 19.95 8.42
N ARG A 253 0.03 19.65 8.79
CA ARG A 253 -0.28 18.92 10.05
C ARG A 253 0.47 17.59 10.15
N HIS A 254 0.75 16.95 9.02
CA HIS A 254 1.47 15.68 8.97
C HIS A 254 2.93 15.75 9.43
N CYS A 255 3.52 16.94 9.59
CA CYS A 255 4.87 17.09 10.12
C CYS A 255 4.98 16.54 11.56
N ASP A 256 3.94 16.70 12.39
CA ASP A 256 3.94 16.30 13.80
C ASP A 256 4.07 14.78 14.01
N TRP A 257 3.67 13.99 13.01
CA TRP A 257 3.76 12.53 13.03
C TRP A 257 4.59 11.96 11.88
N CYS A 258 5.38 12.80 11.19
CA CYS A 258 6.22 12.35 10.10
C CYS A 258 7.40 11.53 10.63
N LEU A 259 7.54 10.29 10.16
CA LEU A 259 8.65 9.39 10.53
C LEU A 259 10.04 9.87 10.05
N TYR A 260 10.08 10.96 9.28
CA TYR A 260 11.31 11.57 8.76
C TYR A 260 11.54 12.97 9.34
N GLY A 261 10.83 13.36 10.40
CA GLY A 261 10.92 14.69 11.01
C GLY A 261 12.35 15.09 11.40
N ASP A 262 13.06 14.20 12.11
CA ASP A 262 14.45 14.46 12.54
C ASP A 262 15.38 14.73 11.36
N LYS A 263 15.32 13.86 10.33
CA LYS A 263 16.14 14.01 9.12
C LYS A 263 15.74 15.22 8.30
N CYS A 264 14.45 15.53 8.23
CA CYS A 264 13.96 16.75 7.58
C CYS A 264 14.52 18.01 8.27
N ASN A 265 14.52 18.03 9.61
CA ASN A 265 15.09 19.14 10.39
C ASN A 265 16.61 19.25 10.22
N GLU A 266 17.33 18.13 10.14
CA GLU A 266 18.77 18.11 9.87
C GLU A 266 19.10 18.76 8.52
N TYR A 267 18.42 18.35 7.43
CA TYR A 267 18.58 18.97 6.11
C TYR A 267 18.31 20.48 6.17
N ARG A 268 17.23 20.87 6.86
CA ARG A 268 16.86 22.27 7.00
C ARG A 268 17.89 23.08 7.80
N ASN A 269 18.41 22.54 8.89
CA ASN A 269 19.39 23.22 9.73
C ASN A 269 20.76 23.36 9.04
N ASN A 270 21.04 22.49 8.07
CA ASN A 270 22.24 22.53 7.25
C ASN A 270 22.05 23.33 5.94
N ASP A 271 20.93 24.05 5.79
CA ASP A 271 20.54 24.76 4.57
C ASP A 271 20.55 23.88 3.29
N GLN A 272 20.36 22.56 3.45
CA GLN A 272 20.21 21.58 2.36
C GLN A 272 18.76 21.50 1.87
N ILE A 273 18.07 22.64 1.81
CA ILE A 273 16.71 22.70 1.31
C ILE A 273 16.77 22.41 -0.19
N ILE A 274 16.19 21.29 -0.60
CA ILE A 274 15.99 20.99 -2.01
C ILE A 274 14.93 21.95 -2.54
N LEU A 275 15.45 23.03 -3.12
CA LEU A 275 14.70 23.84 -4.07
C LEU A 275 14.83 23.13 -5.43
N PRO A 276 13.77 23.14 -6.25
CA PRO A 276 13.92 22.70 -7.62
C PRO A 276 15.05 23.55 -8.22
N GLU A 277 16.03 22.92 -8.87
CA GLU A 277 17.01 23.71 -9.62
C GLU A 277 16.21 24.66 -10.51
N PRO A 278 16.48 25.98 -10.50
CA PRO A 278 15.82 26.87 -11.43
C PRO A 278 16.04 26.25 -12.80
N ILE A 279 14.94 25.85 -13.47
CA ILE A 279 14.98 25.14 -14.75
C ILE A 279 15.93 25.96 -15.61
N ARG A 280 17.17 25.48 -15.79
CA ARG A 280 18.23 26.28 -16.39
C ARG A 280 17.70 26.66 -17.75
N GLU A 281 17.39 27.95 -17.89
CA GLU A 281 16.69 28.49 -19.04
C GLU A 281 17.34 27.93 -20.30
N LYS A 282 16.67 26.97 -20.95
CA LYS A 282 16.89 26.74 -22.38
C LYS A 282 16.27 27.92 -23.13
N LYS A 283 16.75 29.15 -22.87
CA LYS A 283 16.35 30.42 -23.50
C LYS A 283 14.88 30.47 -24.00
N SER A 284 13.92 29.98 -23.24
CA SER A 284 12.50 30.22 -23.51
C SER A 284 12.15 31.48 -22.74
N LYS A 285 12.07 32.59 -23.47
CA LYS A 285 11.71 33.90 -22.93
C LYS A 285 10.37 33.81 -22.19
N GLY A 286 10.41 33.91 -20.86
CA GLY A 286 9.40 34.64 -20.10
C GLY A 286 8.12 33.92 -19.69
N LEU A 287 8.17 32.65 -19.25
CA LEU A 287 7.08 32.07 -18.45
C LEU A 287 7.64 31.31 -17.25
N LEU A 288 7.14 31.65 -16.05
CA LEU A 288 7.51 31.06 -14.75
C LEU A 288 7.11 29.58 -14.59
N PHE A 289 6.52 28.99 -15.64
CA PHE A 289 6.28 27.58 -15.79
C PHE A 289 6.59 27.25 -17.25
N ASP A 290 7.62 26.45 -17.52
CA ASP A 290 7.91 25.98 -18.87
C ASP A 290 6.91 24.87 -19.26
N ILE A 291 5.62 25.24 -19.33
CA ILE A 291 4.48 24.40 -19.76
C ILE A 291 4.72 23.90 -21.20
N HIS A 292 5.59 24.58 -21.94
CA HIS A 292 5.81 24.34 -23.36
C HIS A 292 6.61 23.08 -23.69
N ASN A 293 7.36 22.51 -22.75
CA ASN A 293 8.21 21.35 -23.05
C ASN A 293 7.63 19.99 -22.60
N ASN A 294 6.64 19.97 -21.69
CA ASN A 294 5.86 18.77 -21.38
C ASN A 294 4.59 19.16 -20.59
N PRO A 295 3.48 19.55 -21.26
CA PRO A 295 2.26 19.89 -20.56
C PRO A 295 1.75 18.68 -19.78
N LEU A 296 1.25 18.88 -18.56
CA LEU A 296 0.58 17.83 -17.79
C LEU A 296 -0.52 17.21 -18.66
N LYS A 297 -0.43 15.90 -18.88
CA LYS A 297 -1.45 15.18 -19.64
C LYS A 297 -2.65 14.93 -18.75
N LEU A 298 -3.59 15.88 -18.71
CA LEU A 298 -4.85 15.67 -18.02
C LEU A 298 -5.70 14.65 -18.79
N HIS A 299 -6.15 13.63 -18.08
CA HIS A 299 -7.07 12.62 -18.59
C HIS A 299 -8.50 13.14 -18.52
N SER A 300 -9.16 13.22 -19.68
CA SER A 300 -10.61 13.41 -19.80
C SER A 300 -11.37 12.09 -19.91
N GLU A 301 -10.67 11.01 -20.27
CA GLU A 301 -11.23 9.67 -20.47
C GLU A 301 -10.29 8.61 -19.88
N LEU A 302 -10.86 7.44 -19.54
CA LEU A 302 -10.08 6.38 -18.91
C LEU A 302 -9.15 5.74 -19.95
N PRO A 303 -7.83 5.71 -19.69
CA PRO A 303 -6.92 5.06 -20.60
C PRO A 303 -7.08 3.55 -20.56
N GLN A 304 -6.67 2.89 -21.65
CA GLN A 304 -6.62 1.44 -21.68
C GLN A 304 -5.55 0.92 -20.70
N ILE A 305 -5.97 -0.05 -19.87
CA ILE A 305 -5.06 -0.75 -18.98
C ILE A 305 -4.28 -1.77 -19.81
N LYS A 306 -2.98 -1.52 -19.99
CA LYS A 306 -2.11 -2.29 -20.88
C LYS A 306 -1.83 -3.70 -20.35
N SER A 307 -1.71 -3.86 -19.04
CA SER A 307 -1.41 -5.17 -18.45
C SER A 307 -1.74 -5.23 -16.95
N ILE A 308 -1.97 -6.45 -16.46
CA ILE A 308 -1.87 -6.77 -15.04
C ILE A 308 -0.89 -7.92 -14.86
N ARG A 309 -0.10 -7.87 -13.79
CA ARG A 309 0.80 -8.94 -13.38
C ARG A 309 0.53 -9.26 -11.91
N THR A 310 0.44 -10.55 -11.60
CA THR A 310 0.50 -11.06 -10.23
C THR A 310 1.88 -11.66 -10.05
N PRO A 311 2.82 -10.96 -9.38
CA PRO A 311 4.14 -11.53 -9.13
C PRO A 311 3.94 -12.84 -8.37
N ALA A 312 4.53 -13.94 -8.86
CA ALA A 312 4.42 -15.23 -8.18
C ALA A 312 4.76 -15.06 -6.69
N LYS A 313 3.89 -15.53 -5.79
CA LYS A 313 4.12 -15.51 -4.34
C LYS A 313 5.36 -16.36 -4.04
N GLY A 314 6.53 -15.72 -4.06
CA GLY A 314 7.80 -16.26 -3.58
C GLY A 314 8.11 -17.70 -4.01
N GLY A 315 8.38 -17.93 -5.31
CA GLY A 315 9.37 -18.97 -5.62
C GLY A 315 10.61 -18.60 -4.81
N LYS A 316 11.04 -19.46 -3.86
CA LYS A 316 12.24 -19.23 -3.03
C LYS A 316 13.30 -18.64 -3.95
N LYS A 317 13.68 -17.37 -3.77
CA LYS A 317 14.79 -16.78 -4.53
C LYS A 317 15.94 -17.78 -4.31
N LYS A 318 16.34 -18.50 -5.37
CA LYS A 318 17.54 -19.34 -5.30
C LYS A 318 18.61 -18.40 -4.77
N LYS A 319 19.10 -18.64 -3.55
CA LYS A 319 20.20 -17.84 -2.99
C LYS A 319 21.25 -17.82 -4.11
N PRO A 320 21.76 -16.64 -4.52
CA PRO A 320 22.84 -16.60 -5.49
C PRO A 320 23.91 -17.59 -4.99
N LYS A 321 24.33 -18.53 -5.85
CA LYS A 321 25.45 -19.41 -5.52
C LYS A 321 26.55 -18.50 -4.99
N LYS A 322 26.98 -18.70 -3.74
CA LYS A 322 28.15 -17.99 -3.23
C LYS A 322 29.25 -18.25 -4.25
N LEU A 323 29.72 -17.21 -4.94
CA LEU A 323 30.97 -17.26 -5.67
C LEU A 323 32.01 -17.70 -4.64
N THR A 324 32.48 -18.93 -4.79
CA THR A 324 33.60 -19.42 -4.01
C THR A 324 34.82 -18.62 -4.43
N LYS A 325 35.75 -18.34 -3.50
CA LYS A 325 37.02 -17.62 -3.73
C LYS A 325 37.92 -18.21 -4.86
N LYS A 326 37.48 -19.22 -5.60
CA LYS A 326 38.16 -19.80 -6.75
C LYS A 326 37.84 -19.12 -8.09
N ASP A 327 36.87 -18.19 -8.12
CA ASP A 327 36.43 -17.53 -9.37
C ASP A 327 36.95 -16.09 -9.53
N THR A 328 38.00 -15.71 -8.80
CA THR A 328 38.69 -14.43 -9.04
C THR A 328 39.82 -14.69 -10.04
N PRO A 329 39.81 -14.07 -11.25
CA PRO A 329 40.99 -14.10 -12.10
C PRO A 329 42.13 -13.41 -11.35
N LEU A 330 43.24 -14.13 -11.18
CA LEU A 330 44.52 -13.58 -10.79
C LEU A 330 44.93 -12.57 -11.88
N PHE A 331 44.74 -11.28 -11.59
CA PHE A 331 45.56 -10.26 -12.22
C PHE A 331 46.94 -10.36 -11.58
N ASN A 332 47.82 -11.12 -12.24
CA ASN A 332 49.25 -11.01 -12.04
C ASN A 332 49.77 -10.02 -13.10
N ASP A 333 50.40 -8.97 -12.59
CA ASP A 333 51.54 -8.23 -13.15
C ASP A 333 51.57 -7.98 -14.67
N LEU A 334 51.28 -6.72 -15.05
CA LEU A 334 52.12 -5.87 -15.90
C LEU A 334 51.78 -4.39 -15.67
#